data_AF-A0A0B2VHP8-F1
#
_entry.id   AF-A0A0B2VHP8-F1
#
_cell.length_a   1.000
_cell.length_b   1.000
_cell.length_c   1.000
_cell.angle_alpha   90.00
_cell.angle_beta   90.00
_cell.angle_gamma   90.00
#
_symmetry.space_group_name_H-M   'P 1'
#
loop_
_entity.id
_entity.type
_entity.pdbx_description
1 polymer ?
#
loop_
_entity_poly.entity_id
_entity_poly.type
_entity_poly.pdbx_seq_one_letter_code
_entity_poly.pdbx_strand_id
1 'polypeptide(L)'
;MGLVQNKSLAEWNLSQEPKLEEAKKKLLNTYEQAVSVKAEVEELKAKLDSMSEQRSLDTSSALLQAATQSAEDDSEAIADRFMKGEIDVDQFIKEFIEKKTLAHMRRIKSEKLLAILRQQQYTAPTQPMASSPPYPSHGGGIYPQPPNAIPARHSFWS
;
A
#
# COMPACT_ATOMS: atom_id res chain seq x y z
N MET A 1 -59.93 -6.00 22.71
CA MET A 1 -59.07 -6.13 21.50
C MET A 1 -57.63 -5.65 21.71
N GLY A 2 -57.33 -4.62 22.50
CA GLY A 2 -55.95 -4.14 22.67
C GLY A 2 -55.00 -5.04 23.49
N LEU A 3 -55.50 -5.76 24.49
CA LEU A 3 -54.65 -6.60 25.37
C LEU A 3 -54.09 -7.83 24.66
N VAL A 4 -54.89 -8.48 23.81
CA VAL A 4 -54.45 -9.65 23.02
C VAL A 4 -53.38 -9.25 22.01
N GLN A 5 -53.56 -8.11 21.35
CA GLN A 5 -52.61 -7.59 20.36
C GLN A 5 -51.29 -7.14 21.02
N ASN A 6 -51.36 -6.49 22.18
CA ASN A 6 -50.16 -6.12 22.95
C ASN A 6 -49.42 -7.37 23.46
N LYS A 7 -50.15 -8.39 23.94
CA LYS A 7 -49.58 -9.68 24.35
C LYS A 7 -48.86 -10.37 23.20
N SER A 8 -49.48 -10.49 22.03
CA SER A 8 -48.84 -11.08 20.86
C SER A 8 -47.61 -10.29 20.39
N LEU A 9 -47.64 -8.96 20.49
CA LEU A 9 -46.49 -8.12 20.15
C LEU A 9 -45.35 -8.27 21.15
N ALA A 10 -45.66 -8.38 22.45
CA ALA A 10 -44.68 -8.63 23.50
C ALA A 10 -44.04 -10.01 23.37
N GLU A 11 -44.83 -11.05 23.09
CA GLU A 11 -44.35 -12.41 22.80
C GLU A 11 -43.48 -12.44 21.55
N TRP A 12 -43.85 -11.69 20.51
CA TRP A 12 -43.03 -11.56 19.31
C TRP A 12 -41.72 -10.83 19.60
N ASN A 13 -41.73 -9.70 20.32
CA ASN A 13 -40.53 -8.98 20.72
C ASN A 13 -39.57 -9.87 21.54
N LEU A 14 -40.10 -10.60 22.52
CA LEU A 14 -39.34 -11.58 23.31
C LEU A 14 -38.74 -12.69 22.43
N SER A 15 -39.42 -13.09 21.35
CA SER A 15 -38.90 -14.08 20.40
C SER A 15 -37.80 -13.53 19.49
N GLN A 16 -37.75 -12.20 19.26
CA GLN A 16 -36.74 -11.55 18.43
C GLN A 16 -35.47 -11.20 19.19
N GLU A 17 -35.58 -10.87 20.48
CA GLU A 17 -34.45 -10.56 21.36
C GLU A 17 -33.29 -11.57 21.27
N PRO A 18 -33.48 -12.89 21.38
CA PRO A 18 -32.37 -13.84 21.28
C PRO A 18 -31.71 -13.86 19.90
N LYS A 19 -32.48 -13.62 18.83
CA LYS A 19 -31.95 -13.57 17.45
C LYS A 19 -31.11 -12.32 17.23
N LEU A 20 -31.56 -11.19 17.76
CA LEU A 20 -30.83 -9.92 17.69
C LEU A 20 -29.54 -9.99 18.52
N GLU A 21 -29.59 -10.55 19.72
CA GLU A 21 -28.39 -10.74 20.55
C GLU A 21 -27.39 -11.72 19.91
N GLU A 22 -27.87 -12.82 19.30
CA GLU A 22 -26.99 -13.72 18.56
C GLU A 22 -26.35 -13.03 17.35
N ALA A 23 -27.13 -12.27 16.57
CA ALA A 23 -26.62 -11.53 15.41
C ALA A 23 -25.60 -10.45 15.82
N LYS A 24 -25.88 -9.71 16.90
CA LYS A 24 -24.98 -8.71 17.47
C LYS A 24 -23.67 -9.35 17.95
N LYS A 25 -23.75 -10.49 18.65
CA LYS A 25 -22.57 -11.23 19.09
C LYS A 25 -21.73 -11.72 17.91
N LYS A 26 -22.38 -12.24 16.86
CA LYS A 26 -21.70 -12.65 15.62
C LYS A 26 -21.00 -11.47 14.95
N LEU A 27 -21.69 -10.34 14.82
CA LEU A 27 -21.15 -9.12 14.22
C LEU A 27 -19.93 -8.59 14.99
N LEU A 28 -20.00 -8.55 16.32
CA LEU A 28 -18.87 -8.11 17.14
C LEU A 28 -17.67 -9.03 16.98
N ASN A 29 -17.89 -10.34 17.02
CA ASN A 29 -16.81 -11.32 16.86
C ASN A 29 -16.15 -11.23 15.48
N THR A 30 -16.94 -11.16 14.40
CA THR A 30 -16.37 -11.02 13.05
C THR A 30 -15.66 -9.67 12.85
N TYR A 31 -16.17 -8.61 13.45
CA TYR A 31 -15.52 -7.30 13.43
C TYR A 31 -14.17 -7.33 14.17
N GLU A 32 -14.12 -7.90 15.37
CA GLU A 32 -12.87 -8.06 16.13
C GLU A 32 -11.84 -8.88 15.35
N GLN A 33 -12.24 -9.98 14.72
CA GLN A 33 -11.38 -10.76 13.83
C GLN A 33 -10.86 -9.93 12.66
N ALA A 34 -11.74 -9.17 11.99
CA ALA A 34 -11.35 -8.32 10.87
C ALA A 34 -10.36 -7.23 11.29
N VAL A 35 -10.55 -6.61 12.46
CA VAL A 35 -9.62 -5.62 13.02
C VAL A 35 -8.27 -6.28 13.34
N SER A 36 -8.27 -7.47 13.94
CA SER A 36 -7.04 -8.21 14.24
C SER A 36 -6.25 -8.55 12.97
N VAL A 37 -6.93 -9.10 11.95
CA VAL A 37 -6.29 -9.44 10.67
C VAL A 37 -5.79 -8.19 9.96
N LYS A 38 -6.57 -7.09 10.01
CA LYS A 38 -6.13 -5.81 9.44
C LYS A 38 -4.85 -5.32 10.12
N ALA A 39 -4.76 -5.37 11.44
CA ALA A 39 -3.56 -4.96 12.18
C ALA A 39 -2.35 -5.83 11.80
N GLU A 40 -2.52 -7.14 11.67
CA GLU A 40 -1.47 -8.06 11.22
C GLU A 40 -1.00 -7.74 9.80
N VAL A 41 -1.93 -7.45 8.88
CA VAL A 41 -1.61 -7.04 7.50
C VAL A 41 -0.86 -5.71 7.49
N GLU A 42 -1.26 -4.73 8.30
CA GLU A 42 -0.57 -3.45 8.42
C GLU A 42 0.85 -3.60 8.97
N GLU A 43 1.06 -4.47 9.96
CA GLU A 43 2.39 -4.81 10.48
C GLU A 43 3.27 -5.50 9.43
N LEU A 44 2.73 -6.52 8.75
CA LEU A 44 3.44 -7.22 7.67
C LEU A 44 3.81 -6.27 6.54
N LYS A 45 2.91 -5.35 6.18
CA LYS A 45 3.17 -4.32 5.18
C LYS A 45 4.28 -3.37 5.63
N ALA A 46 4.23 -2.86 6.86
CA ALA A 46 5.28 -1.99 7.38
C ALA A 46 6.66 -2.69 7.38
N LYS A 47 6.70 -3.98 7.73
CA LYS A 47 7.91 -4.78 7.63
C LYS A 47 8.39 -4.92 6.19
N LEU A 48 7.50 -5.21 5.25
CA LEU A 48 7.83 -5.33 3.83
C LEU A 48 8.37 -4.00 3.28
N ASP A 49 7.71 -2.89 3.59
CA ASP A 49 8.12 -1.55 3.17
C ASP A 49 9.51 -1.22 3.73
N SER A 50 9.78 -1.49 5.01
CA SER A 50 11.10 -1.28 5.61
C SER A 50 12.21 -2.12 4.96
N MET A 51 11.92 -3.37 4.60
CA MET A 51 12.87 -4.24 3.88
C MET A 51 13.07 -3.76 2.44
N SER A 52 12.02 -3.28 1.79
CA SER A 52 12.05 -2.71 0.44
C SER A 52 12.88 -1.43 0.40
N GLU A 53 12.75 -0.56 1.41
CA GLU A 53 13.55 0.67 1.55
C GLU A 53 15.02 0.38 1.86
N GLN A 54 15.32 -0.58 2.75
CA GLN A 54 16.70 -1.01 3.03
C GLN A 54 17.37 -1.62 1.80
N ARG A 55 16.58 -2.27 0.95
CA ARG A 55 17.01 -2.84 -0.32
C ARG A 55 16.62 -1.92 -1.49
N SER A 56 16.47 -0.62 -1.22
CA SER A 56 15.99 0.36 -2.19
C SER A 56 16.78 0.22 -3.47
N LEU A 57 16.03 0.29 -4.57
CA LEU A 57 16.58 0.20 -5.90
C LEU A 57 17.56 1.36 -6.16
N ASP A 58 17.39 2.50 -5.47
CA ASP A 58 18.35 3.60 -5.41
C ASP A 58 19.70 3.19 -4.83
N THR A 59 19.71 2.46 -3.70
CA THR A 59 20.94 1.93 -3.10
C THR A 59 21.62 0.95 -4.07
N SER A 60 20.84 0.07 -4.70
CA SER A 60 21.37 -0.88 -5.71
C SER A 60 21.96 -0.16 -6.92
N SER A 61 21.32 0.93 -7.37
CA SER A 61 21.79 1.76 -8.47
C SER A 61 23.09 2.49 -8.12
N ALA A 62 23.16 3.11 -6.93
CA ALA A 62 24.36 3.79 -6.45
C ALA A 62 25.55 2.84 -6.32
N LEU A 63 25.34 1.64 -5.76
CA LEU A 63 26.37 0.60 -5.67
C LEU A 63 26.85 0.16 -7.06
N LEU A 64 25.94 -0.01 -8.02
CA LEU A 64 26.29 -0.40 -9.37
C LEU A 64 27.04 0.70 -10.13
N GLN A 65 26.70 1.98 -9.91
CA GLN A 65 27.46 3.12 -10.44
C GLN A 65 28.86 3.16 -9.85
N ALA A 66 29.02 3.03 -8.53
CA ALA A 66 30.33 2.97 -7.89
C ALA A 66 31.18 1.80 -8.42
N ALA A 67 30.58 0.62 -8.59
CA ALA A 67 31.25 -0.54 -9.18
C ALA A 67 31.57 -0.37 -10.68
N THR A 68 30.84 0.48 -11.39
CA THR A 68 31.14 0.85 -12.77
C THR A 68 32.37 1.75 -12.81
N GLN A 69 32.36 2.82 -12.02
CA GLN A 69 33.48 3.76 -11.89
C GLN A 69 34.78 3.02 -11.49
N SER A 70 34.71 2.17 -10.47
CA SER A 70 35.87 1.39 -10.04
C SER A 70 36.44 0.48 -11.14
N ALA A 71 35.59 -0.06 -12.03
CA ALA A 71 36.09 -0.85 -13.17
C ALA A 71 36.69 0.01 -14.29
N GLU A 72 36.22 1.25 -14.44
CA GLU A 72 36.81 2.24 -15.35
C GLU A 72 38.18 2.68 -14.84
N ASP A 73 38.28 3.03 -13.56
CA ASP A 73 39.54 3.39 -12.88
C ASP A 73 40.57 2.25 -12.97
N ASP A 74 40.16 1.00 -12.73
CA ASP A 74 41.03 -0.18 -12.91
C ASP A 74 41.55 -0.29 -14.35
N SER A 75 40.69 -0.02 -15.35
CA SER A 75 41.09 -0.07 -16.76
C SER A 75 42.06 1.04 -17.13
N GLU A 76 41.91 2.23 -16.54
CA GLU A 76 42.84 3.35 -16.71
C GLU A 76 44.18 3.07 -16.04
N ALA A 77 44.17 2.48 -14.83
CA ALA A 77 45.40 2.07 -14.16
C ALA A 77 46.20 1.03 -14.98
N ILE A 78 45.51 0.10 -15.67
CA ILE A 78 46.16 -0.85 -16.59
C ILE A 78 46.77 -0.12 -17.80
N ALA A 79 46.06 0.86 -18.36
CA ALA A 79 46.58 1.67 -19.47
C ALA A 79 47.82 2.49 -19.06
N ASP A 80 47.81 3.08 -17.86
CA ASP A 80 48.94 3.83 -17.32
C ASP A 80 50.17 2.94 -17.10
N ARG A 81 49.98 1.74 -16.55
CA ARG A 81 51.07 0.75 -16.38
C ARG A 81 51.69 0.38 -17.72
N PHE A 82 50.88 0.20 -18.76
CA PHE A 82 51.38 -0.08 -20.11
C PHE A 82 52.17 1.10 -20.69
N MET A 83 51.67 2.33 -20.56
CA MET A 83 52.37 3.54 -21.02
C MET A 83 53.70 3.77 -20.32
N LYS A 84 53.83 3.34 -19.06
CA LYS A 84 55.08 3.36 -18.28
C LYS A 84 56.04 2.21 -18.63
N GLY A 85 55.61 1.26 -19.47
CA GLY A 85 56.40 0.07 -19.82
C GLY A 85 56.50 -0.96 -18.69
N GLU A 86 55.60 -0.91 -17.70
CA GLU A 86 55.59 -1.85 -16.55
C GLU A 86 54.98 -3.21 -16.93
N ILE A 87 54.20 -3.27 -18.01
CA ILE A 87 53.60 -4.49 -18.57
C ILE A 87 53.85 -4.57 -20.07
N ASP A 88 53.90 -5.78 -20.61
CA ASP A 88 54.00 -6.01 -22.04
C ASP A 88 52.65 -5.88 -22.76
N VAL A 89 52.69 -5.94 -24.10
CA VAL A 89 51.50 -5.82 -24.95
C VAL A 89 50.51 -6.95 -24.72
N ASP A 90 50.96 -8.19 -24.55
CA ASP A 90 50.08 -9.35 -24.43
C ASP A 90 49.32 -9.33 -23.09
N GLN A 91 50.01 -8.96 -22.01
CA GLN A 91 49.43 -8.73 -20.70
C GLN A 91 48.45 -7.56 -20.71
N PHE A 92 48.83 -6.44 -21.33
CA PHE A 92 47.94 -5.28 -21.48
C PHE A 92 46.64 -5.65 -22.19
N ILE A 93 46.71 -6.29 -23.36
CA ILE A 93 45.53 -6.67 -24.15
C ILE A 93 44.60 -7.55 -23.32
N LYS A 94 45.14 -8.55 -22.61
CA LYS A 94 44.35 -9.46 -21.79
C LYS A 94 43.64 -8.73 -20.63
N GLU A 95 44.39 -8.00 -19.80
CA GLU A 95 43.85 -7.35 -18.60
C GLU A 95 42.91 -6.17 -18.98
N PHE A 96 43.28 -5.38 -19.97
CA PHE A 96 42.51 -4.20 -20.38
C PHE A 96 41.18 -4.60 -21.02
N ILE A 97 41.15 -5.57 -21.94
CA ILE A 97 39.90 -6.02 -22.56
C ILE A 97 38.95 -6.59 -21.50
N GLU A 98 39.47 -7.39 -20.56
CA GLU A 98 38.66 -7.95 -19.47
C GLU A 98 38.01 -6.84 -18.64
N LYS A 99 38.80 -5.88 -18.15
CA LYS A 99 38.29 -4.78 -17.31
C LYS A 99 37.38 -3.83 -18.07
N LYS A 100 37.72 -3.48 -19.32
CA LYS A 100 36.90 -2.59 -20.15
C LYS A 100 35.56 -3.23 -20.51
N THR A 101 35.55 -4.53 -20.80
CA THR A 101 34.31 -5.28 -21.03
C THR A 101 33.44 -5.31 -19.77
N LEU A 102 34.04 -5.57 -18.61
CA LEU A 102 33.34 -5.53 -17.32
C LEU A 102 32.71 -4.15 -17.04
N ALA A 103 33.47 -3.07 -17.25
CA ALA A 103 33.00 -1.70 -17.07
C ALA A 103 31.80 -1.40 -17.98
N HIS A 104 31.89 -1.70 -19.28
CA HIS A 104 30.79 -1.51 -20.22
C HIS A 104 29.55 -2.32 -19.84
N MET A 105 29.72 -3.59 -19.45
CA MET A 105 28.62 -4.43 -19.00
C MET A 105 27.92 -3.87 -17.76
N ARG A 106 28.67 -3.34 -16.78
CA ARG A 106 28.11 -2.71 -15.58
C ARG A 106 27.40 -1.40 -15.91
N ARG A 107 27.97 -0.58 -16.80
CA ARG A 107 27.36 0.65 -17.29
C ARG A 107 26.01 0.40 -17.95
N ILE A 108 25.94 -0.57 -18.87
CA ILE A 108 24.68 -0.95 -19.53
C ILE A 108 23.66 -1.44 -18.50
N LYS A 109 24.08 -2.29 -17.54
CA LYS A 109 23.18 -2.76 -16.47
C LYS A 109 22.65 -1.60 -15.62
N SER A 110 23.49 -0.61 -15.31
CA SER A 110 23.08 0.61 -14.58
C SER A 110 22.06 1.43 -15.37
N GLU A 111 22.33 1.70 -16.65
CA GLU A 111 21.40 2.42 -17.54
C GLU A 111 20.05 1.70 -17.66
N LYS A 112 20.05 0.37 -17.79
CA LYS A 112 18.83 -0.44 -17.86
C LYS A 112 18.06 -0.45 -16.55
N LEU A 113 18.76 -0.56 -15.42
CA LEU A 113 18.13 -0.47 -14.11
C LEU A 113 17.43 0.89 -13.94
N LEU A 114 18.12 1.99 -14.24
CA LEU A 114 17.54 3.33 -14.19
C LEU A 114 16.33 3.50 -15.12
N ALA A 115 16.35 2.91 -16.32
CA ALA A 115 15.22 2.93 -17.24
C ALA A 115 13.99 2.18 -16.68
N ILE A 116 14.20 0.99 -16.09
CA ILE A 116 13.14 0.21 -15.44
C ILE A 116 12.56 0.98 -14.26
N LEU A 117 13.40 1.63 -13.45
CA LEU A 117 12.94 2.43 -12.31
C LEU A 117 12.07 3.59 -12.74
N ARG A 118 12.51 4.32 -13.77
CA ARG A 118 11.72 5.40 -14.35
C ARG A 118 10.36 4.89 -14.85
N GLN A 119 10.32 3.72 -15.50
CA GLN A 119 9.07 3.13 -15.96
C GLN A 119 8.14 2.72 -14.80
N GLN A 120 8.67 2.16 -13.71
CA GLN A 120 7.88 1.81 -12.53
C GLN A 120 7.27 3.04 -11.85
N GLN A 121 8.00 4.14 -11.77
CA GLN A 121 7.49 5.41 -11.24
C GLN A 121 6.29 5.94 -12.04
N TYR A 122 6.25 5.71 -13.36
CA TYR A 122 5.09 6.07 -14.19
C TYR A 122 3.92 5.09 -14.09
N THR A 123 4.15 3.86 -13.63
CA THR A 123 3.08 2.86 -13.43
C THR A 123 2.47 2.88 -12.03
N ALA A 124 3.00 3.68 -11.11
CA ALA A 124 2.30 3.95 -9.85
C ALA A 124 0.97 4.61 -10.23
N PRO A 125 -0.18 3.96 -9.97
CA PRO A 125 -1.45 4.63 -10.17
C PRO A 125 -1.41 5.85 -9.26
N THR A 126 -1.43 7.06 -9.86
CA THR A 126 -2.00 8.21 -9.19
C THR A 126 -3.32 7.71 -8.63
N GLN A 127 -3.38 7.46 -7.32
CA GLN A 127 -4.65 7.18 -6.69
C GLN A 127 -5.55 8.33 -7.16
N PRO A 128 -6.65 8.07 -7.88
CA PRO A 128 -7.61 9.13 -8.08
C PRO A 128 -7.97 9.52 -6.66
N MET A 129 -7.60 10.75 -6.28
CA MET A 129 -8.03 11.36 -5.03
C MET A 129 -9.47 10.96 -4.86
N ALA A 130 -9.76 10.19 -3.82
CA ALA A 130 -11.08 9.61 -3.61
C ALA A 130 -12.09 10.72 -3.84
N SER A 131 -12.76 10.67 -4.99
CA SER A 131 -13.81 11.60 -5.34
C SER A 131 -14.88 11.27 -4.33
N SER A 132 -14.91 12.08 -3.28
CA SER A 132 -15.97 12.06 -2.29
C SER A 132 -17.27 12.08 -3.09
N PRO A 133 -18.19 11.12 -2.88
CA PRO A 133 -19.43 11.12 -3.63
C PRO A 133 -20.09 12.50 -3.44
N PRO A 134 -20.54 13.16 -4.51
CA PRO A 134 -21.19 14.45 -4.37
C PRO A 134 -22.46 14.20 -3.57
N TYR A 135 -22.50 14.69 -2.34
CA TYR A 135 -23.75 14.82 -1.61
C TYR A 135 -24.71 15.62 -2.50
N PRO A 136 -25.92 15.11 -2.79
CA PRO A 136 -26.96 15.94 -3.39
C PRO A 136 -27.34 16.98 -2.34
N SER A 137 -26.90 18.20 -2.58
CA SER A 137 -27.44 19.37 -1.90
C SER A 137 -28.86 19.57 -2.42
N HIS A 138 -29.83 19.47 -1.50
CA HIS A 138 -31.25 19.83 -1.59
C HIS A 138 -32.26 18.73 -1.99
N GLY A 139 -33.02 18.31 -0.98
CA GLY A 139 -34.46 18.06 -1.11
C GLY A 139 -34.89 16.60 -1.24
N GLY A 140 -35.44 16.04 -0.16
CA GLY A 140 -36.22 14.79 -0.21
C GLY A 140 -35.60 13.67 0.63
N GLY A 141 -35.92 13.64 1.92
CA GLY A 141 -35.50 12.57 2.82
C GLY A 141 -36.13 11.23 2.46
N ILE A 142 -35.30 10.18 2.45
CA ILE A 142 -35.74 8.77 2.51
C ILE A 142 -35.23 8.21 3.83
N TYR A 143 -35.79 8.73 4.93
CA TYR A 143 -35.80 8.00 6.19
C TYR A 143 -37.24 7.55 6.43
N PRO A 144 -37.51 6.27 6.73
CA PRO A 144 -38.84 5.87 7.18
C PRO A 144 -39.13 6.60 8.49
N GLN A 145 -40.06 7.55 8.43
CA GLN A 145 -40.49 8.31 9.61
C GLN A 145 -41.21 7.36 10.59
N PRO A 146 -41.01 7.53 11.91
CA PRO A 146 -41.85 6.88 12.90
C PRO A 146 -43.29 7.43 12.80
N PRO A 147 -44.33 6.60 13.02
CA PRO A 147 -45.71 7.05 12.89
C PRO A 147 -46.05 8.11 13.94
N ASN A 148 -46.32 9.31 13.43
CA ASN A 148 -47.01 10.46 13.99
C ASN A 148 -46.94 10.75 15.50
N ALA A 149 -46.46 11.96 15.76
CA ALA A 149 -46.50 12.67 17.03
C ALA A 149 -47.88 12.70 17.67
N ILE A 150 -47.84 12.55 18.99
CA ILE A 150 -48.89 12.84 19.97
C ILE A 150 -49.46 14.25 19.70
N PRO A 151 -50.79 14.44 19.58
CA PRO A 151 -51.35 15.79 19.49
C PRO A 151 -51.13 16.54 20.81
N ALA A 152 -50.72 17.79 20.68
CA ALA A 152 -50.39 18.69 21.77
C ALA A 152 -51.48 18.70 22.85
N ARG A 153 -51.02 18.48 24.08
CA ARG A 153 -51.83 18.50 25.30
C ARG A 153 -52.31 19.94 25.53
N HIS A 154 -53.58 20.22 25.27
CA HIS A 154 -54.21 21.43 25.77
C HIS A 154 -54.31 21.34 27.30
N SER A 155 -53.66 22.28 27.98
CA SER A 155 -53.67 22.41 29.43
C SER A 155 -55.07 22.80 29.91
N PHE A 156 -55.83 21.83 30.43
CA PHE A 156 -57.04 22.08 31.21
C PHE A 156 -56.72 21.85 32.69
N TRP A 157 -56.16 22.87 33.33
CA TRP A 157 -56.28 23.09 34.77
C TRP A 157 -56.97 24.45 34.96
N SER A 158 -58.25 24.37 35.28
CA SER A 158 -58.98 25.23 36.24
C SER A 158 -60.07 24.37 36.83
#